data_AF-A0A2T5HDX8-F1
#
_entry.id   AF-A0A2T5HDX8-F1
#
_cell.length_a   1.000
_cell.length_b   1.000
_cell.length_c   1.000
_cell.angle_alpha   90.00
_cell.angle_beta   90.00
_cell.angle_gamma   90.00
#
_symmetry.space_group_name_H-M   'P 1'
#
loop_
_entity.id
_entity.type
_entity.pdbx_description
1 polymer ?
#
loop_
_entity_poly.entity_id
_entity_poly.type
_entity_poly.pdbx_seq_one_letter_code
_entity_poly.pdbx_strand_id
1 'polypeptide(L)'
;MNDPHFTTPIAQHIWGTKYRYYEHGVALDTCIEDTWQRVAKALAVPEKNPDDWQARFYSILRDFKFLPGGRIQAGAGTAHQVTLFNCFVMGTIADSMDGIFDALKEGALTMQQGGGVGYDFSTLRPRGVPAAGVGSVASGPVSFMRIWDSMCATILSTGARRGAMMGTLRCDHPDIEEFVTAKQDRNQLRHFNVSVLVSDAFMAAISRDEDWLLVFPANESEVGGELLMRVWRGCDDPVPCKVYKRIRARMLWQKIMQANYDYAEPGVLFIDRINRLNNLYYCETIQATNPCGEVPLPPYGACNLGSINLTQFVRDPFTVQAQLDLDAIGATAATAVRLLDNVIDVSHFPLASQAGQAQRSRRIGLGLMGLADALIMLQIRYGSSEAVQVAQQVMRCICHAAYQASIELAREKGAFPLFDKEKYLAGAFVQTLPESIRNGIAQYGIRNSHLTAIAPAGTISLLANNISSGLEPVFGSDYTRQVLKRDGCYADYAVTDYAAALWRKDHDSDDLPPAFVTAHELEPAEHLRMQAAIQPYVDQAISKTINVSAGYDFAAFRDLYQQAYDLGLKGCTTFRPNAVTGEILHKPDVEHAASHCCGLEREPD
;
A
#
# COMPACT_ATOMS: atom_id res chain seq x y z
N MET A 1 -1.50 -31.75 -13.88
CA MET A 1 -0.77 -32.25 -12.70
C MET A 1 -1.14 -31.33 -11.55
N ASN A 2 -1.60 -31.89 -10.43
CA ASN A 2 -1.83 -31.13 -9.21
C ASN A 2 -0.49 -30.94 -8.54
N ASP A 3 -0.08 -29.68 -8.40
CA ASP A 3 1.12 -29.30 -7.68
C ASP A 3 0.90 -29.55 -6.17
N PRO A 4 1.81 -30.25 -5.47
CA PRO A 4 1.60 -30.63 -4.08
C PRO A 4 1.51 -29.45 -3.11
N HIS A 5 1.95 -28.26 -3.51
CA HIS A 5 1.92 -27.06 -2.67
C HIS A 5 0.56 -26.34 -2.66
N PHE A 6 -0.34 -26.66 -3.60
CA PHE A 6 -1.68 -26.05 -3.65
C PHE A 6 -2.74 -26.96 -3.04
N THR A 7 -3.38 -26.46 -1.99
CA THR A 7 -4.51 -27.13 -1.34
C THR A 7 -5.87 -26.62 -1.85
N THR A 8 -5.88 -25.53 -2.62
CA THR A 8 -7.10 -24.94 -3.19
C THR A 8 -7.02 -24.79 -4.72
N PRO A 9 -8.12 -25.00 -5.46
CA PRO A 9 -8.15 -24.80 -6.92
C PRO A 9 -7.83 -23.36 -7.34
N ILE A 10 -8.24 -22.37 -6.52
CA ILE A 10 -7.96 -20.95 -6.81
C ILE A 10 -6.46 -20.65 -6.76
N ALA A 11 -5.70 -21.24 -5.82
CA ALA A 11 -4.26 -21.02 -5.72
C ALA A 11 -3.54 -21.50 -6.98
N GLN A 12 -3.89 -22.69 -7.45
CA GLN A 12 -3.36 -23.25 -8.68
C GLN A 12 -3.75 -22.41 -9.92
N HIS A 13 -4.99 -21.89 -9.95
CA HIS A 13 -5.43 -20.99 -11.01
C HIS A 13 -4.65 -19.68 -11.02
N ILE A 14 -4.47 -19.06 -9.85
CA ILE A 14 -3.71 -17.81 -9.69
C ILE A 14 -2.26 -18.00 -10.12
N TRP A 15 -1.59 -19.06 -9.66
CA TRP A 15 -0.25 -19.39 -10.14
C TRP A 15 -0.21 -19.56 -11.66
N GLY A 16 -1.06 -20.42 -12.21
CA GLY A 16 -1.08 -20.73 -13.64
C GLY A 16 -1.38 -19.52 -14.54
N THR A 17 -2.19 -18.58 -14.04
CA THR A 17 -2.60 -17.41 -14.84
C THR A 17 -1.68 -16.20 -14.66
N LYS A 18 -1.18 -15.94 -13.45
CA LYS A 18 -0.45 -14.71 -13.10
C LYS A 18 1.07 -14.88 -12.95
N TYR A 19 1.55 -16.04 -12.49
CA TYR A 19 2.96 -16.19 -12.04
C TYR A 19 3.76 -17.27 -12.76
N ARG A 20 3.07 -18.26 -13.34
CA ARG A 20 3.69 -19.32 -14.12
C ARG A 20 4.29 -18.77 -15.41
N TYR A 21 5.58 -19.01 -15.62
CA TYR A 21 6.27 -18.51 -16.82
C TYR A 21 5.99 -19.40 -18.04
N TYR A 22 5.58 -18.74 -19.13
CA TYR A 22 5.38 -19.33 -20.44
C TYR A 22 6.25 -18.63 -21.48
N GLU A 23 6.81 -19.39 -22.40
CA GLU A 23 7.53 -18.86 -23.56
C GLU A 23 7.06 -19.57 -24.82
N HIS A 24 6.62 -18.81 -25.83
CA HIS A 24 6.05 -19.34 -27.07
C HIS A 24 4.93 -20.39 -26.88
N GLY A 25 4.12 -20.23 -25.83
CA GLY A 25 3.02 -21.15 -25.49
C GLY A 25 3.45 -22.40 -24.70
N VAL A 26 4.76 -22.58 -24.45
CA VAL A 26 5.30 -23.67 -23.63
C VAL A 26 5.46 -23.19 -22.20
N ALA A 27 4.92 -23.94 -21.25
CA ALA A 27 5.16 -23.67 -19.83
C ALA A 27 6.60 -24.05 -19.46
N LEU A 28 7.39 -23.07 -19.05
CA LEU A 28 8.77 -23.29 -18.59
C LEU A 28 8.81 -23.59 -17.09
N ASP A 29 7.93 -22.94 -16.32
CA ASP A 29 7.67 -23.36 -14.94
C ASP A 29 6.67 -24.53 -15.00
N THR A 30 7.08 -25.73 -14.61
CA THR A 30 6.23 -26.93 -14.60
C THR A 30 5.47 -27.11 -13.29
N CYS A 31 6.05 -26.63 -12.19
CA CYS A 31 5.49 -26.52 -10.83
C CYS A 31 5.92 -25.19 -10.16
N ILE A 32 5.38 -24.87 -8.98
CA ILE A 32 5.71 -23.64 -8.24
C ILE A 32 7.17 -23.60 -7.79
N GLU A 33 7.80 -24.76 -7.56
CA GLU A 33 9.21 -24.84 -7.19
C GLU A 33 10.11 -24.33 -8.31
N ASP A 34 9.74 -24.55 -9.58
CA ASP A 34 10.44 -23.97 -10.73
C ASP A 34 10.36 -22.43 -10.69
N THR A 35 9.19 -21.88 -10.35
CA THR A 35 9.00 -20.44 -10.14
C THR A 35 9.92 -19.93 -9.01
N TRP A 36 9.98 -20.63 -7.86
CA TRP A 36 10.86 -20.24 -6.75
C TRP A 36 12.34 -20.30 -7.14
N GLN A 37 12.77 -21.35 -7.85
CA GLN A 37 14.14 -21.48 -8.33
C GLN A 37 14.50 -20.37 -9.32
N ARG A 38 13.61 -20.07 -10.27
CA ARG A 38 13.79 -18.99 -11.25
C ARG A 38 13.96 -17.64 -10.56
N VAL A 39 13.08 -17.30 -9.64
CA VAL A 39 13.14 -16.03 -8.89
C VAL A 39 14.42 -15.98 -8.05
N ALA A 40 14.73 -17.02 -7.28
CA ALA A 40 15.94 -17.08 -6.45
C ALA A 40 17.22 -16.91 -7.28
N LYS A 41 17.31 -17.61 -8.42
CA LYS A 41 18.45 -17.53 -9.34
C LYS A 41 18.60 -16.13 -9.91
N ALA A 42 17.52 -15.54 -10.43
CA ALA A 42 17.54 -14.22 -11.03
C ALA A 42 17.98 -13.14 -10.04
N LEU A 43 17.50 -13.21 -8.80
CA LEU A 43 17.80 -12.22 -7.77
C LEU A 43 19.15 -12.46 -7.08
N ALA A 44 19.79 -13.62 -7.27
CA ALA A 44 21.15 -13.89 -6.81
C ALA A 44 22.23 -13.39 -7.80
N VAL A 45 21.87 -13.03 -9.04
CA VAL A 45 22.83 -12.55 -10.05
C VAL A 45 23.72 -11.38 -9.58
N PRO A 46 23.21 -10.37 -8.83
CA PRO A 46 24.05 -9.26 -8.36
C PRO A 46 25.04 -9.63 -7.24
N GLU A 47 24.98 -10.87 -6.72
CA GLU A 47 25.80 -11.30 -5.59
C GLU A 47 27.21 -11.74 -6.01
N LYS A 48 28.18 -11.59 -5.10
CA LYS A 48 29.54 -12.08 -5.33
C LYS A 48 29.61 -13.61 -5.43
N ASN A 49 28.77 -14.29 -4.63
CA ASN A 49 28.59 -15.75 -4.66
C ASN A 49 27.12 -16.08 -5.00
N PRO A 50 26.73 -16.07 -6.28
CA PRO A 50 25.33 -16.28 -6.68
C PRO A 50 24.75 -17.61 -6.21
N ASP A 51 25.51 -18.71 -6.25
CA ASP A 51 24.99 -20.04 -5.88
C ASP A 51 24.59 -20.13 -4.40
N ASP A 52 25.41 -19.56 -3.50
CA ASP A 52 25.13 -19.51 -2.05
C ASP A 52 23.85 -18.70 -1.77
N TRP A 53 23.71 -17.55 -2.42
CA TRP A 53 22.54 -16.68 -2.23
C TRP A 53 21.29 -17.22 -2.91
N GLN A 54 21.42 -17.88 -4.06
CA GLN A 54 20.32 -18.59 -4.70
C GLN A 54 19.73 -19.63 -3.73
N ALA A 55 20.58 -20.43 -3.07
CA ALA A 55 20.13 -21.42 -2.10
C ALA A 55 19.39 -20.77 -0.90
N ARG A 56 19.91 -19.64 -0.39
CA ARG A 56 19.27 -18.89 0.71
C ARG A 56 17.94 -18.27 0.29
N PHE A 57 17.89 -17.62 -0.87
CA PHE A 57 16.65 -17.04 -1.41
C PHE A 57 15.60 -18.12 -1.67
N TYR A 58 15.98 -19.24 -2.28
CA TYR A 58 15.08 -20.37 -2.47
C TYR A 58 14.53 -20.89 -1.13
N SER A 59 15.36 -20.96 -0.08
CA SER A 59 14.94 -21.47 1.24
C SER A 59 13.82 -20.66 1.91
N ILE A 60 13.73 -19.35 1.64
CA ILE A 60 12.67 -18.49 2.16
C ILE A 60 11.46 -18.39 1.22
N LEU A 61 11.63 -18.65 -0.08
CA LEU A 61 10.50 -18.72 -1.03
C LEU A 61 9.72 -20.02 -0.87
N ARG A 62 10.44 -21.11 -0.59
CA ARG A 62 9.89 -22.45 -0.42
C ARG A 62 8.82 -22.49 0.67
N ASP A 63 7.77 -23.27 0.41
CA ASP A 63 6.61 -23.46 1.29
C ASP A 63 5.89 -22.15 1.62
N PHE A 64 6.04 -21.14 0.75
CA PHE A 64 5.45 -19.81 0.93
C PHE A 64 5.85 -19.10 2.23
N LYS A 65 7.06 -19.36 2.78
CA LYS A 65 7.53 -18.66 4.00
C LYS A 65 7.65 -17.14 3.79
N PHE A 66 8.10 -16.74 2.61
CA PHE A 66 8.16 -15.36 2.15
C PHE A 66 7.65 -15.29 0.71
N LEU A 67 6.75 -14.35 0.46
CA LEU A 67 6.24 -14.07 -0.88
C LEU A 67 6.68 -12.66 -1.28
N PRO A 68 7.58 -12.52 -2.28
CA PRO A 68 7.86 -11.21 -2.85
C PRO A 68 6.63 -10.71 -3.62
N GLY A 69 6.55 -9.40 -3.86
CA GLY A 69 5.49 -8.79 -4.67
C GLY A 69 5.27 -9.57 -5.97
N GLY A 70 4.02 -9.68 -6.40
CA GLY A 70 3.63 -10.49 -7.56
C GLY A 70 4.36 -10.09 -8.86
N ARG A 71 4.81 -8.83 -8.99
CA ARG A 71 5.68 -8.40 -10.09
C ARG A 71 7.05 -9.08 -10.10
N ILE A 72 7.64 -9.28 -8.92
CA ILE A 72 8.88 -10.03 -8.77
C ILE A 72 8.65 -11.49 -9.17
N GLN A 73 7.55 -12.10 -8.70
CA GLN A 73 7.21 -13.49 -9.02
C GLN A 73 6.97 -13.72 -10.52
N ALA A 74 6.21 -12.82 -11.15
CA ALA A 74 5.87 -12.90 -12.57
C ALA A 74 7.04 -12.55 -13.49
N GLY A 75 7.92 -11.63 -13.09
CA GLY A 75 8.92 -11.03 -13.99
C GLY A 75 10.34 -11.54 -13.81
N ALA A 76 10.78 -11.83 -12.58
CA ALA A 76 12.20 -12.11 -12.32
C ALA A 76 12.68 -13.37 -13.04
N GLY A 77 13.75 -13.27 -13.82
CA GLY A 77 14.31 -14.40 -14.57
C GLY A 77 13.51 -14.83 -15.80
N THR A 78 12.53 -14.03 -16.23
CA THR A 78 11.82 -14.22 -17.51
C THR A 78 12.47 -13.38 -18.62
N ALA A 79 12.19 -13.71 -19.88
CA ALA A 79 12.62 -12.89 -21.03
C ALA A 79 11.85 -11.56 -21.16
N HIS A 80 10.84 -11.31 -20.31
CA HIS A 80 10.01 -10.11 -20.40
C HIS A 80 10.74 -8.88 -19.87
N GLN A 81 10.75 -7.80 -20.68
CA GLN A 81 11.26 -6.49 -20.29
C GLN A 81 10.20 -5.74 -19.47
N VAL A 82 10.04 -6.12 -18.19
CA VAL A 82 9.09 -5.52 -17.26
C VAL A 82 9.78 -5.01 -16.00
N THR A 83 9.14 -4.06 -15.33
CA THR A 83 9.53 -3.69 -13.98
C THR A 83 9.13 -4.75 -12.97
N LEU A 84 10.00 -4.98 -11.99
CA LEU A 84 9.74 -5.86 -10.85
C LEU A 84 9.06 -5.11 -9.69
N PHE A 85 8.86 -3.80 -9.83
CA PHE A 85 8.20 -2.95 -8.85
C PHE A 85 6.69 -2.89 -9.10
N ASN A 86 5.93 -2.81 -8.02
CA ASN A 86 4.47 -2.90 -8.05
C ASN A 86 3.79 -1.57 -8.40
N CYS A 87 4.28 -0.48 -7.81
CA CYS A 87 3.64 0.81 -7.87
C CYS A 87 4.65 1.96 -7.86
N PHE A 88 4.20 3.13 -8.30
CA PHE A 88 5.00 4.35 -8.39
C PHE A 88 4.19 5.56 -7.90
N VAL A 89 4.88 6.63 -7.50
CA VAL A 89 4.31 7.97 -7.42
C VAL A 89 5.00 8.84 -8.47
N MET A 90 4.23 9.59 -9.25
CA MET A 90 4.77 10.36 -10.37
C MET A 90 5.42 11.68 -9.92
N GLY A 91 6.12 12.29 -10.87
CA GLY A 91 6.70 13.61 -10.75
C GLY A 91 5.69 14.67 -10.30
N THR A 92 6.22 15.82 -9.86
CA THR A 92 5.38 17.00 -9.61
C THR A 92 4.74 17.45 -10.91
N ILE A 93 3.42 17.62 -10.93
CA ILE A 93 2.70 18.11 -12.10
C ILE A 93 2.92 19.62 -12.18
N ALA A 94 3.64 20.09 -13.19
CA ALA A 94 3.81 21.52 -13.40
C ALA A 94 2.47 22.14 -13.84
N ASP A 95 2.14 23.32 -13.30
CA ASP A 95 0.89 24.04 -13.56
C ASP A 95 0.91 24.75 -14.92
N SER A 96 1.06 23.95 -15.99
CA SER A 96 1.05 24.37 -17.38
C SER A 96 0.49 23.24 -18.26
N MET A 97 0.03 23.57 -19.47
CA MET A 97 -0.51 22.53 -20.36
C MET A 97 0.55 21.49 -20.74
N ASP A 98 1.77 21.94 -21.06
CA ASP A 98 2.89 21.05 -21.36
C ASP A 98 3.22 20.14 -20.16
N GLY A 99 3.30 20.72 -18.96
CA GLY A 99 3.57 19.97 -17.73
C GLY A 99 2.51 18.92 -17.40
N ILE A 100 1.24 19.26 -17.62
CA ILE A 100 0.11 18.34 -17.45
C ILE A 100 0.21 17.17 -18.44
N PHE A 101 0.43 17.44 -19.72
CA PHE A 101 0.47 16.39 -20.75
C PHE A 101 1.76 15.56 -20.70
N ASP A 102 2.88 16.14 -20.26
CA ASP A 102 4.11 15.38 -19.99
C ASP A 102 3.90 14.42 -18.81
N ALA A 103 3.30 14.87 -17.70
CA ALA A 103 2.96 14.00 -16.57
C ALA A 103 1.96 12.89 -16.95
N LEU A 104 1.00 13.19 -17.82
CA LEU A 104 0.05 12.20 -18.36
C LEU A 104 0.79 11.13 -19.19
N LYS A 105 1.70 11.55 -20.08
CA LYS A 105 2.53 10.64 -20.89
C LYS A 105 3.40 9.74 -20.02
N GLU A 106 4.07 10.31 -19.02
CA GLU A 106 4.90 9.55 -18.07
C GLU A 106 4.06 8.50 -17.31
N GLY A 107 2.86 8.89 -16.89
CA GLY A 107 1.88 8.00 -16.27
C GLY A 107 1.49 6.84 -17.18
N ALA A 108 1.16 7.13 -18.45
CA ALA A 108 0.79 6.12 -19.44
C ALA A 108 1.90 5.09 -19.67
N LEU A 109 3.16 5.54 -19.82
CA LEU A 109 4.32 4.65 -20.01
C LEU A 109 4.54 3.76 -18.79
N THR A 110 4.36 4.29 -17.59
CA THR A 110 4.49 3.54 -16.33
C THR A 110 3.40 2.47 -16.21
N MET A 111 2.16 2.83 -16.50
CA MET A 111 1.02 1.90 -16.46
C MET A 111 1.08 0.83 -17.55
N GLN A 112 1.68 1.13 -18.71
CA GLN A 112 1.88 0.15 -19.78
C GLN A 112 2.76 -1.04 -19.33
N GLN A 113 3.76 -0.78 -18.47
CA GLN A 113 4.55 -1.85 -17.84
C GLN A 113 3.83 -2.50 -16.65
N GLY A 114 2.68 -1.93 -16.27
CA GLY A 114 1.75 -2.46 -15.29
C GLY A 114 1.95 -1.96 -13.87
N GLY A 115 2.71 -0.89 -13.67
CA GLY A 115 2.79 -0.23 -12.36
C GLY A 115 1.50 0.51 -12.03
N GLY A 116 0.97 0.33 -10.81
CA GLY A 116 -0.03 1.24 -10.25
C GLY A 116 0.58 2.61 -9.97
N VAL A 117 -0.19 3.69 -10.05
CA VAL A 117 0.40 5.05 -10.07
C VAL A 117 -0.30 6.04 -9.14
N GLY A 118 0.46 6.71 -8.27
CA GLY A 118 -0.03 7.81 -7.45
C GLY A 118 0.35 9.19 -7.99
N TYR A 119 -0.56 10.15 -7.80
CA TYR A 119 -0.41 11.54 -8.20
C TYR A 119 -0.87 12.46 -7.08
N ASP A 120 -0.24 13.63 -7.04
CA ASP A 120 -0.70 14.77 -6.25
C ASP A 120 -1.09 15.88 -7.22
N PHE A 121 -2.35 16.29 -7.14
CA PHE A 121 -2.92 17.30 -8.03
C PHE A 121 -2.92 18.70 -7.40
N SER A 122 -2.32 18.85 -6.20
CA SER A 122 -2.37 20.10 -5.44
C SER A 122 -1.60 21.26 -6.08
N THR A 123 -0.75 20.98 -7.06
CA THR A 123 -0.02 22.03 -7.81
C THR A 123 -0.84 22.67 -8.92
N LEU A 124 -1.97 22.08 -9.33
CA LEU A 124 -2.78 22.60 -10.41
C LEU A 124 -3.68 23.74 -9.94
N ARG A 125 -3.71 24.84 -10.70
CA ARG A 125 -4.45 26.04 -10.29
C ARG A 125 -5.96 25.79 -10.13
N PRO A 126 -6.60 26.53 -9.21
CA PRO A 126 -8.03 26.40 -8.97
C PRO A 126 -8.91 26.73 -10.17
N ARG A 127 -10.10 26.16 -10.17
CA ARG A 127 -11.14 26.49 -11.16
C ARG A 127 -11.45 27.99 -11.13
N GLY A 128 -11.60 28.59 -12.31
CA GLY A 128 -11.94 30.00 -12.46
C GLY A 128 -10.74 30.96 -12.46
N VAL A 129 -9.53 30.48 -12.13
CA VAL A 129 -8.32 31.31 -12.23
C VAL A 129 -7.97 31.56 -13.71
N PRO A 130 -7.66 32.80 -14.12
CA PRO A 130 -7.30 33.09 -15.51
C PRO A 130 -6.07 32.30 -16.00
N ALA A 131 -6.17 31.72 -17.20
CA ALA A 131 -5.04 31.15 -17.92
C ALA A 131 -4.31 32.29 -18.65
N ALA A 132 -3.12 32.65 -18.15
CA ALA A 132 -2.28 33.67 -18.76
C ALA A 132 -2.01 33.32 -20.24
N GLY A 133 -2.27 34.26 -21.16
CA GLY A 133 -1.99 34.13 -22.59
C GLY A 133 -3.15 33.69 -23.49
N VAL A 134 -4.18 33.00 -22.98
CA VAL A 134 -5.28 32.46 -23.82
C VAL A 134 -6.64 33.12 -23.52
N GLY A 135 -6.76 33.88 -22.42
CA GLY A 135 -7.99 34.58 -22.06
C GLY A 135 -9.13 33.67 -21.56
N SER A 136 -8.86 32.39 -21.37
CA SER A 136 -9.78 31.41 -20.77
C SER A 136 -9.56 31.29 -19.25
N VAL A 137 -10.49 30.64 -18.56
CA VAL A 137 -10.37 30.29 -17.14
C VAL A 137 -9.99 28.82 -16.98
N ALA A 138 -9.21 28.52 -15.94
CA ALA A 138 -8.84 27.16 -15.59
C ALA A 138 -10.06 26.33 -15.17
N SER A 139 -10.05 25.05 -15.52
CA SER A 139 -11.11 24.09 -15.17
C SER A 139 -10.88 23.38 -13.83
N GLY A 140 -9.73 23.58 -13.18
CA GLY A 140 -9.37 22.98 -11.89
C GLY A 140 -8.81 21.55 -11.99
N PRO A 141 -8.21 21.01 -10.91
CA PRO A 141 -7.55 19.71 -10.89
C PRO A 141 -8.50 18.56 -11.18
N VAL A 142 -9.73 18.57 -10.62
CA VAL A 142 -10.71 17.49 -10.79
C VAL A 142 -11.09 17.29 -12.26
N SER A 143 -11.15 18.37 -13.04
CA SER A 143 -11.40 18.30 -14.48
C SER A 143 -10.26 17.60 -15.21
N PHE A 144 -9.00 17.93 -14.91
CA PHE A 144 -7.84 17.28 -15.51
C PHE A 144 -7.71 15.81 -15.10
N MET A 145 -8.08 15.44 -13.86
CA MET A 145 -8.09 14.04 -13.42
C MET A 145 -8.94 13.13 -14.33
N ARG A 146 -9.99 13.66 -14.98
CA ARG A 146 -10.81 12.90 -15.95
C ARG A 146 -10.03 12.48 -17.20
N ILE A 147 -8.99 13.23 -17.58
CA ILE A 147 -8.09 12.85 -18.67
C ILE A 147 -7.26 11.63 -18.28
N TRP A 148 -6.71 11.61 -17.06
CA TRP A 148 -6.03 10.43 -16.52
C TRP A 148 -6.96 9.23 -16.40
N ASP A 149 -8.18 9.43 -15.92
CA ASP A 149 -9.17 8.36 -15.81
C ASP A 149 -9.47 7.71 -17.17
N SER A 150 -9.61 8.53 -18.21
CA SER A 150 -9.83 8.08 -19.60
C SER A 150 -8.60 7.40 -20.21
N MET A 151 -7.40 7.92 -19.93
CA MET A 151 -6.13 7.30 -20.32
C MET A 151 -5.99 5.92 -19.68
N CYS A 152 -6.26 5.80 -18.38
CA CYS A 152 -6.23 4.52 -17.68
C CYS A 152 -7.20 3.54 -18.34
N ALA A 153 -8.48 3.91 -18.50
CA ALA A 153 -9.49 3.05 -19.14
C ALA A 153 -9.02 2.50 -20.50
N THR A 154 -8.36 3.33 -21.30
CA THR A 154 -7.83 2.97 -22.62
C THR A 154 -6.70 1.93 -22.51
N ILE A 155 -5.74 2.12 -21.60
CA ILE A 155 -4.65 1.17 -21.38
C ILE A 155 -5.20 -0.19 -20.92
N LEU A 156 -6.22 -0.20 -20.06
CA LEU A 156 -6.85 -1.44 -19.57
C LEU A 156 -7.62 -2.18 -20.67
N SER A 157 -8.18 -1.49 -21.66
CA SER A 157 -8.86 -2.14 -22.77
C SER A 157 -7.95 -3.04 -23.63
N THR A 158 -6.63 -2.86 -23.52
CA THR A 158 -5.63 -3.59 -24.31
C THR A 158 -5.03 -4.82 -23.61
N GLY A 159 -5.47 -5.14 -22.37
CA GLY A 159 -4.95 -6.30 -21.62
C GLY A 159 -5.84 -6.74 -20.45
N ALA A 160 -5.51 -7.89 -19.85
CA ALA A 160 -6.32 -8.52 -18.78
C ALA A 160 -6.13 -7.90 -17.37
N ARG A 161 -5.63 -6.66 -17.24
CA ARG A 161 -5.26 -6.07 -15.94
C ARG A 161 -6.14 -4.88 -15.59
N ARG A 162 -6.41 -4.69 -14.29
CA ARG A 162 -6.98 -3.44 -13.75
C ARG A 162 -5.83 -2.48 -13.42
N GLY A 163 -5.94 -1.24 -13.86
CA GLY A 163 -5.01 -0.16 -13.53
C GLY A 163 -5.60 0.61 -12.37
N ALA A 164 -4.83 0.74 -11.31
CA ALA A 164 -5.21 1.49 -10.13
C ALA A 164 -4.35 2.75 -10.04
N MET A 165 -5.01 3.88 -9.82
CA MET A 165 -4.34 5.15 -9.57
C MET A 165 -4.69 5.69 -8.18
N MET A 166 -3.76 6.41 -7.54
CA MET A 166 -4.05 7.26 -6.38
C MET A 166 -4.07 8.72 -6.82
N GLY A 167 -5.08 9.48 -6.40
CA GLY A 167 -5.11 10.93 -6.54
C GLY A 167 -5.18 11.58 -5.16
N THR A 168 -4.24 12.48 -4.86
CA THR A 168 -4.25 13.25 -3.62
C THR A 168 -4.48 14.74 -3.86
N LEU A 169 -5.11 15.39 -2.89
CA LEU A 169 -5.27 16.83 -2.85
C LEU A 169 -5.11 17.35 -1.41
N ARG A 170 -4.43 18.47 -1.24
CA ARG A 170 -4.28 19.14 0.06
C ARG A 170 -5.61 19.65 0.61
N CYS A 171 -5.79 19.51 1.92
CA CYS A 171 -6.97 20.01 2.64
C CYS A 171 -7.15 21.55 2.58
N ASP A 172 -6.13 22.31 2.18
CA ASP A 172 -6.19 23.76 1.99
C ASP A 172 -6.31 24.19 0.52
N HIS A 173 -6.45 23.26 -0.43
CA HIS A 173 -6.64 23.61 -1.84
C HIS A 173 -8.04 24.20 -2.10
N PRO A 174 -8.21 25.28 -2.91
CA PRO A 174 -9.52 25.90 -3.16
C PRO A 174 -10.58 24.97 -3.76
N ASP A 175 -10.16 23.98 -4.54
CA ASP A 175 -11.06 22.97 -5.13
C ASP A 175 -11.25 21.72 -4.27
N ILE A 176 -10.86 21.75 -2.98
CA ILE A 176 -11.00 20.58 -2.08
C ILE A 176 -12.44 20.10 -1.94
N GLU A 177 -13.41 21.00 -1.91
CA GLU A 177 -14.82 20.61 -1.80
C GLU A 177 -15.30 19.88 -3.05
N GLU A 178 -14.85 20.28 -4.25
CA GLU A 178 -15.17 19.57 -5.50
C GLU A 178 -14.52 18.17 -5.52
N PHE A 179 -13.25 18.08 -5.12
CA PHE A 179 -12.49 16.83 -5.03
C PHE A 179 -13.15 15.82 -4.08
N VAL A 180 -13.58 16.26 -2.90
CA VAL A 180 -14.26 15.41 -1.90
C VAL A 180 -15.56 14.81 -2.45
N THR A 181 -16.28 15.56 -3.29
CA THR A 181 -17.56 15.11 -3.87
C THR A 181 -17.42 14.48 -5.26
N ALA A 182 -16.21 14.39 -5.82
CA ALA A 182 -16.03 14.03 -7.23
C ALA A 182 -16.59 12.64 -7.57
N LYS A 183 -16.54 11.69 -6.62
CA LYS A 183 -16.99 10.30 -6.79
C LYS A 183 -18.43 10.04 -6.32
N GLN A 184 -19.18 11.09 -5.97
CA GLN A 184 -20.63 10.99 -5.79
C GLN A 184 -21.32 10.55 -7.09
N ASP A 185 -20.80 11.02 -8.24
CA ASP A 185 -21.11 10.48 -9.55
C ASP A 185 -20.27 9.23 -9.81
N ARG A 186 -20.93 8.07 -9.85
CA ARG A 186 -20.29 6.76 -10.04
C ARG A 186 -19.55 6.62 -11.37
N ASN A 187 -19.83 7.49 -12.34
CA ASN A 187 -19.20 7.46 -13.65
C ASN A 187 -17.90 8.26 -13.72
N GLN A 188 -17.54 8.99 -12.67
CA GLN A 188 -16.33 9.82 -12.63
C GLN A 188 -15.23 9.15 -11.81
N LEU A 189 -13.98 9.31 -12.28
CA LEU A 189 -12.77 8.91 -11.57
C LEU A 189 -12.79 7.43 -11.15
N ARG A 190 -13.29 6.56 -12.03
CA ARG A 190 -13.53 5.13 -11.73
C ARG A 190 -12.23 4.35 -11.45
N HIS A 191 -11.11 4.83 -11.96
CA HIS A 191 -9.80 4.19 -11.82
C HIS A 191 -8.89 4.85 -10.77
N PHE A 192 -9.40 5.89 -10.10
CA PHE A 192 -8.71 6.53 -8.98
C PHE A 192 -9.25 6.02 -7.65
N ASN A 193 -8.36 5.67 -6.74
CA ASN A 193 -8.59 5.89 -5.32
C ASN A 193 -8.25 7.35 -5.01
N VAL A 194 -9.10 8.07 -4.29
CA VAL A 194 -8.85 9.47 -3.92
C VAL A 194 -8.63 9.64 -2.42
N SER A 195 -7.67 10.47 -2.02
CA SER A 195 -7.38 10.74 -0.60
C SER A 195 -7.03 12.20 -0.33
N VAL A 196 -7.48 12.71 0.80
CA VAL A 196 -7.17 14.08 1.26
C VAL A 196 -5.88 14.06 2.09
N LEU A 197 -4.96 14.97 1.78
CA LEU A 197 -3.78 15.24 2.59
C LEU A 197 -4.17 16.15 3.76
N VAL A 198 -4.39 15.55 4.92
CA VAL A 198 -4.80 16.21 6.16
C VAL A 198 -3.55 16.61 6.95
N SER A 199 -3.44 17.91 7.23
CA SER A 199 -2.35 18.48 8.05
C SER A 199 -2.68 18.47 9.54
N ASP A 200 -1.65 18.48 10.38
CA ASP A 200 -1.79 18.61 11.84
C ASP A 200 -2.46 19.96 12.18
N ALA A 201 -2.21 21.01 11.38
CA ALA A 201 -2.85 22.32 11.52
C ALA A 201 -4.37 22.26 11.25
N PHE A 202 -4.80 21.49 10.25
CA PHE A 202 -6.23 21.28 9.97
C PHE A 202 -6.91 20.52 11.10
N MET A 203 -6.27 19.47 11.63
CA MET A 203 -6.77 18.72 12.79
C MET A 203 -6.90 19.61 14.03
N ALA A 204 -5.92 20.50 14.27
CA ALA A 204 -6.00 21.49 15.34
C ALA A 204 -7.17 22.48 15.15
N ALA A 205 -7.39 22.96 13.92
CA ALA A 205 -8.51 23.86 13.60
C ALA A 205 -9.87 23.17 13.79
N ILE A 206 -10.00 21.88 13.47
CA ILE A 206 -11.20 21.07 13.73
C ILE A 206 -11.47 21.01 15.25
N SER A 207 -10.44 20.66 16.03
CA SER A 207 -10.53 20.56 17.49
C SER A 207 -11.02 21.87 18.12
N ARG A 208 -10.43 22.99 17.71
CA ARG A 208 -10.69 24.33 18.25
C ARG A 208 -11.92 25.03 17.66
N ASP A 209 -12.58 24.41 16.69
CA ASP A 209 -13.66 25.03 15.92
C ASP A 209 -13.24 26.37 15.30
N GLU A 210 -12.13 26.36 14.56
CA GLU A 210 -11.56 27.53 13.89
C GLU A 210 -11.96 27.57 12.40
N ASP A 211 -11.73 28.73 11.78
CA ASP A 211 -11.78 28.86 10.33
C ASP A 211 -10.55 28.18 9.70
N TRP A 212 -10.75 27.64 8.51
CA TRP A 212 -9.76 27.06 7.63
C TRP A 212 -9.70 27.85 6.34
N LEU A 213 -8.49 28.23 5.94
CA LEU A 213 -8.25 29.06 4.77
C LEU A 213 -7.94 28.16 3.57
N LEU A 214 -8.69 28.32 2.49
CA LEU A 214 -8.39 27.71 1.21
C LEU A 214 -7.51 28.65 0.39
N VAL A 215 -6.33 28.18 0.03
CA VAL A 215 -5.24 29.01 -0.46
C VAL A 215 -4.53 28.39 -1.66
N PHE A 216 -3.99 29.23 -2.54
CA PHE A 216 -3.17 28.81 -3.67
C PHE A 216 -2.08 29.86 -3.95
N PRO A 217 -0.88 29.49 -4.45
CA PRO A 217 0.16 30.44 -4.81
C PRO A 217 -0.36 31.60 -5.65
N ALA A 218 -0.04 32.82 -5.24
CA ALA A 218 -0.49 34.01 -5.94
C ALA A 218 0.28 34.16 -7.26
N ASN A 219 -0.42 34.51 -8.33
CA ASN A 219 0.20 34.90 -9.58
C ASN A 219 0.49 36.40 -9.60
N GLU A 220 1.55 36.83 -10.29
CA GLU A 220 1.91 38.26 -10.43
C GLU A 220 0.76 39.11 -11.04
N SER A 221 -0.12 38.48 -11.81
CA SER A 221 -1.27 39.11 -12.45
C SER A 221 -2.50 39.28 -11.52
N GLU A 222 -2.51 38.66 -10.34
CA GLU A 222 -3.61 38.80 -9.39
C GLU A 222 -3.38 40.01 -8.48
N VAL A 223 -4.03 41.13 -8.82
CA VAL A 223 -3.97 42.37 -8.02
C VAL A 223 -5.00 42.32 -6.87
N GLY A 224 -4.52 42.37 -5.63
CA GLY A 224 -5.34 42.48 -4.42
C GLY A 224 -5.79 41.15 -3.80
N GLY A 225 -6.29 41.21 -2.56
CA GLY A 225 -6.67 40.05 -1.76
C GLY A 225 -5.75 39.84 -0.54
N GLU A 226 -6.18 38.97 0.38
CA GLU A 226 -5.36 38.56 1.51
C GLU A 226 -4.30 37.55 1.06
N LEU A 227 -3.05 37.83 1.41
CA LEU A 227 -1.91 36.95 1.15
C LEU A 227 -1.37 36.42 2.47
N LEU A 228 -0.91 35.19 2.45
CA LEU A 228 -0.20 34.56 3.55
C LEU A 228 0.90 33.64 3.03
N MET A 229 1.91 33.36 3.85
CA MET A 229 3.01 32.48 3.44
C MET A 229 2.63 31.01 3.70
N ARG A 230 2.86 30.15 2.71
CA ARG A 230 2.74 28.68 2.86
C ARG A 230 3.91 27.98 2.20
N VAL A 231 4.33 26.88 2.81
CA VAL A 231 5.17 25.89 2.13
C VAL A 231 4.34 25.28 1.02
N TRP A 232 4.84 25.39 -0.21
CA TRP A 232 4.18 24.87 -1.40
C TRP A 232 5.08 23.88 -2.13
N ARG A 233 4.48 22.93 -2.83
CA ARG A 233 5.25 21.91 -3.55
C ARG A 233 6.05 22.53 -4.68
N GLY A 234 7.33 22.16 -4.76
CA GLY A 234 8.25 22.67 -5.77
C GLY A 234 8.91 24.00 -5.38
N CYS A 235 8.67 24.49 -4.16
CA CYS A 235 9.28 25.70 -3.62
C CYS A 235 10.07 25.36 -2.36
N ASP A 236 11.34 25.76 -2.33
CA ASP A 236 12.22 25.54 -1.16
C ASP A 236 11.81 26.42 0.02
N ASP A 237 11.38 27.65 -0.28
CA ASP A 237 10.89 28.61 0.69
C ASP A 237 9.36 28.73 0.66
N PRO A 238 8.73 29.13 1.77
CA PRO A 238 7.32 29.52 1.76
C PRO A 238 7.05 30.58 0.68
N VAL A 239 5.95 30.42 -0.04
CA VAL A 239 5.51 31.34 -1.10
C VAL A 239 4.26 32.12 -0.66
N PRO A 240 4.04 33.33 -1.20
CA PRO A 240 2.80 34.05 -0.99
C PRO A 240 1.64 33.28 -1.66
N CYS A 241 0.69 32.83 -0.85
CA CYS A 241 -0.56 32.24 -1.30
C CYS A 241 -1.72 33.19 -1.03
N LYS A 242 -2.59 33.32 -2.03
CA LYS A 242 -3.83 34.08 -1.95
C LYS A 242 -4.90 33.26 -1.23
N VAL A 243 -5.64 33.91 -0.35
CA VAL A 243 -6.83 33.32 0.28
C VAL A 243 -8.02 33.43 -0.66
N TYR A 244 -8.50 32.30 -1.16
CA TYR A 244 -9.66 32.21 -2.04
C TYR A 244 -10.97 32.10 -1.25
N LYS A 245 -10.94 31.38 -0.12
CA LYS A 245 -12.13 31.13 0.69
C LYS A 245 -11.75 30.90 2.15
N ARG A 246 -12.63 31.31 3.05
CA ARG A 246 -12.60 30.91 4.47
C ARG A 246 -13.79 30.03 4.75
N ILE A 247 -13.57 28.87 5.37
CA ILE A 247 -14.62 27.92 5.73
C ILE A 247 -14.39 27.41 7.16
N ARG A 248 -15.44 27.02 7.87
CA ARG A 248 -15.26 26.36 9.17
C ARG A 248 -14.55 25.02 8.99
N ALA A 249 -13.48 24.78 9.73
CA ALA A 249 -12.70 23.54 9.62
C ALA A 249 -13.57 22.29 9.84
N ARG A 250 -14.45 22.35 10.86
CA ARG A 250 -15.44 21.29 11.14
C ARG A 250 -16.41 21.03 10.01
N MET A 251 -16.80 22.05 9.24
CA MET A 251 -17.68 21.90 8.09
C MET A 251 -17.00 21.17 6.94
N LEU A 252 -15.73 21.48 6.65
CA LEU A 252 -14.96 20.72 5.66
C LEU A 252 -14.75 19.28 6.13
N TRP A 253 -14.39 19.07 7.39
CA TRP A 253 -14.22 17.73 7.96
C TRP A 253 -15.50 16.91 7.87
N GLN A 254 -16.64 17.48 8.23
CA GLN A 254 -17.93 16.82 8.10
C GLN A 254 -18.21 16.43 6.64
N LYS A 255 -17.89 17.28 5.65
CA LYS A 255 -18.05 16.94 4.24
C LYS A 255 -17.15 15.78 3.80
N ILE A 256 -15.88 15.78 4.20
CA ILE A 256 -14.94 14.68 3.92
C ILE A 256 -15.48 13.37 4.48
N MET A 257 -15.94 13.39 5.73
CA MET A 257 -16.44 12.21 6.43
C MET A 257 -17.77 11.75 5.87
N GLN A 258 -18.67 12.66 5.51
CA GLN A 258 -19.95 12.31 4.89
C GLN A 258 -19.75 11.67 3.51
N ALA A 259 -18.86 12.24 2.69
CA ALA A 259 -18.51 11.65 1.41
C ALA A 259 -17.94 10.23 1.59
N ASN A 260 -17.02 10.04 2.55
CA ASN A 260 -16.49 8.70 2.82
C ASN A 260 -17.58 7.75 3.32
N TYR A 261 -18.45 8.20 4.22
CA TYR A 261 -19.53 7.38 4.76
C TYR A 261 -20.52 6.91 3.69
N ASP A 262 -20.84 7.78 2.72
CA ASP A 262 -21.83 7.52 1.67
C ASP A 262 -21.23 6.79 0.46
N TYR A 263 -19.95 7.02 0.15
CA TYR A 263 -19.30 6.60 -1.10
C TYR A 263 -17.96 5.86 -0.91
N ALA A 264 -17.55 5.56 0.33
CA ALA A 264 -16.27 4.97 0.73
C ALA A 264 -15.00 5.79 0.44
N GLU A 265 -15.14 7.02 -0.05
CA GLU A 265 -14.05 7.91 -0.43
C GLU A 265 -14.40 9.39 -0.20
N PRO A 266 -13.42 10.29 0.00
CA PRO A 266 -11.97 10.07 -0.08
C PRO A 266 -11.39 9.44 1.18
N GLY A 267 -10.27 8.73 1.04
CA GLY A 267 -9.43 8.32 2.16
C GLY A 267 -8.73 9.50 2.84
N VAL A 268 -8.09 9.25 4.00
CA VAL A 268 -7.36 10.27 4.76
C VAL A 268 -5.90 9.87 4.92
N LEU A 269 -5.01 10.79 4.56
CA LEU A 269 -3.57 10.69 4.77
C LEU A 269 -3.11 11.81 5.70
N PHE A 270 -2.53 11.46 6.85
CA PHE A 270 -2.02 12.44 7.83
C PHE A 270 -0.63 12.88 7.40
N ILE A 271 -0.58 13.87 6.50
CA ILE A 271 0.59 14.15 5.67
C ILE A 271 1.79 14.68 6.45
N ASP A 272 1.55 15.47 7.49
CA ASP A 272 2.61 15.99 8.35
C ASP A 272 3.25 14.88 9.17
N ARG A 273 2.45 13.90 9.59
CA ARG A 273 2.95 12.71 10.29
C ARG A 273 3.74 11.79 9.35
N ILE A 274 3.24 11.58 8.13
CA ILE A 274 3.96 10.85 7.08
C ILE A 274 5.35 11.47 6.87
N ASN A 275 5.43 12.78 6.70
CA ASN A 275 6.71 13.47 6.47
C ASN A 275 7.60 13.50 7.72
N ARG A 276 7.04 13.70 8.91
CA ARG A 276 7.79 13.68 10.18
C ARG A 276 8.45 12.33 10.45
N LEU A 277 7.77 11.24 10.10
CA LEU A 277 8.27 9.87 10.26
C LEU A 277 8.97 9.33 9.00
N ASN A 278 9.18 10.15 7.97
CA ASN A 278 9.96 9.78 6.79
C ASN A 278 11.45 9.72 7.15
N ASN A 279 12.12 8.61 6.88
CA ASN A 279 13.57 8.49 7.17
C ASN A 279 14.41 9.44 6.30
N LEU A 280 13.88 9.90 5.17
CA LEU A 280 14.53 10.84 4.26
C LEU A 280 13.96 12.27 4.36
N TYR A 281 13.34 12.63 5.48
CA TYR A 281 12.73 13.97 5.71
C TYR A 281 13.64 15.16 5.35
N TYR A 282 14.96 14.96 5.34
CA TYR A 282 15.95 15.99 5.06
C TYR A 282 16.27 16.21 3.58
N CYS A 283 15.79 15.35 2.68
CA CYS A 283 16.07 15.46 1.23
C CYS A 283 14.87 15.17 0.33
N GLU A 284 13.71 14.82 0.88
CA GLU A 284 12.48 14.62 0.12
C GLU A 284 11.23 14.98 0.93
N THR A 285 10.17 15.33 0.22
CA THR A 285 8.85 15.61 0.78
C THR A 285 7.83 14.72 0.10
N ILE A 286 7.01 14.06 0.91
CA ILE A 286 5.95 13.16 0.46
C ILE A 286 4.64 13.93 0.36
N GLN A 287 3.95 13.80 -0.79
CA GLN A 287 2.62 14.39 -1.01
C GLN A 287 1.63 13.44 -1.72
N ALA A 288 2.04 12.19 -1.95
CA ALA A 288 1.17 11.15 -2.45
C ALA A 288 1.63 9.78 -1.93
N THR A 289 0.78 8.78 -2.13
CA THR A 289 1.10 7.38 -1.88
C THR A 289 0.93 6.58 -3.16
N ASN A 290 1.41 5.35 -3.17
CA ASN A 290 0.95 4.36 -4.13
C ASN A 290 -0.59 4.15 -4.01
N PRO A 291 -1.23 3.47 -4.99
CA PRO A 291 -2.68 3.21 -5.01
C PRO A 291 -3.31 2.63 -3.75
N CYS A 292 -2.53 1.92 -2.91
CA CYS A 292 -3.06 1.21 -1.74
C CYS A 292 -2.78 1.91 -0.41
N GLY A 293 -1.93 2.95 -0.40
CA GLY A 293 -1.73 3.84 0.75
C GLY A 293 -0.67 3.40 1.75
N GLU A 294 -0.08 2.21 1.58
CA GLU A 294 0.95 1.64 2.45
C GLU A 294 2.36 2.18 2.17
N VAL A 295 2.61 2.72 0.98
CA VAL A 295 3.91 3.29 0.61
C VAL A 295 3.74 4.76 0.23
N PRO A 296 3.91 5.66 1.20
CA PRO A 296 4.10 7.08 0.90
C PRO A 296 5.42 7.25 0.15
N LEU A 297 5.36 7.84 -1.05
CA LEU A 297 6.49 7.90 -1.97
C LEU A 297 6.78 9.34 -2.40
N PRO A 298 8.06 9.70 -2.57
CA PRO A 298 8.46 10.97 -3.16
C PRO A 298 8.14 10.97 -4.67
N PRO A 299 8.30 12.11 -5.36
CA PRO A 299 8.22 12.15 -6.81
C PRO A 299 9.13 11.10 -7.48
N TYR A 300 8.58 10.36 -8.44
CA TYR A 300 9.22 9.21 -9.10
C TYR A 300 9.61 8.04 -8.18
N GLY A 301 9.14 8.05 -6.94
CA GLY A 301 9.34 6.96 -5.99
C GLY A 301 8.69 5.66 -6.47
N ALA A 302 9.29 4.53 -6.10
CA ALA A 302 8.83 3.21 -6.52
C ALA A 302 8.68 2.25 -5.33
N CYS A 303 7.74 1.33 -5.45
CA CYS A 303 7.33 0.38 -4.42
C CYS A 303 7.88 -1.04 -4.70
N ASN A 304 8.82 -1.50 -3.88
CA ASN A 304 9.40 -2.85 -3.92
C ASN A 304 9.03 -3.60 -2.63
N LEU A 305 8.14 -4.58 -2.76
CA LEU A 305 7.43 -5.18 -1.63
C LEU A 305 7.71 -6.68 -1.48
N GLY A 306 7.52 -7.17 -0.27
CA GLY A 306 7.35 -8.59 0.01
C GLY A 306 6.79 -8.84 1.40
N SER A 307 6.15 -9.98 1.60
CA SER A 307 5.42 -10.31 2.83
C SER A 307 5.87 -11.65 3.41
N ILE A 308 6.16 -11.65 4.72
CA ILE A 308 6.41 -12.88 5.48
C ILE A 308 5.09 -13.53 5.83
N ASN A 309 4.92 -14.80 5.48
CA ASN A 309 3.73 -15.57 5.81
C ASN A 309 3.85 -16.12 7.24
N LEU A 310 3.11 -15.55 8.18
CA LEU A 310 3.22 -15.91 9.60
C LEU A 310 2.74 -17.32 9.92
N THR A 311 1.87 -17.91 9.09
CA THR A 311 1.34 -19.27 9.33
C THR A 311 2.44 -20.33 9.26
N GLN A 312 3.49 -20.10 8.47
CA GLN A 312 4.62 -21.02 8.32
C GLN A 312 5.58 -21.02 9.52
N PHE A 313 5.33 -20.15 10.51
CA PHE A 313 6.16 -19.99 11.70
C PHE A 313 5.42 -20.33 12.99
N VAL A 314 4.18 -20.83 12.91
CA VAL A 314 3.45 -21.33 14.08
C VAL A 314 3.89 -22.76 14.36
N ARG A 315 4.40 -23.01 15.57
CA ARG A 315 4.71 -24.34 16.10
C ARG A 315 3.51 -24.85 16.89
N ASP A 316 3.24 -26.15 16.80
CA ASP A 316 2.16 -26.84 17.52
C ASP A 316 0.78 -26.15 17.38
N PRO A 317 0.33 -25.85 16.15
CA PRO A 317 -0.88 -25.08 15.92
C PRO A 317 -2.10 -25.73 16.58
N PHE A 318 -3.03 -24.90 17.06
CA PHE A 318 -4.28 -25.32 17.71
C PHE A 318 -4.10 -26.05 19.05
N THR A 319 -2.90 -26.04 19.63
CA THR A 319 -2.61 -26.59 20.95
C THR A 319 -2.36 -25.51 21.98
N VAL A 320 -2.36 -25.86 23.27
CA VAL A 320 -2.00 -24.92 24.35
C VAL A 320 -0.51 -24.56 24.36
N GLN A 321 0.32 -25.29 23.59
CA GLN A 321 1.74 -25.02 23.37
C GLN A 321 1.99 -24.17 22.12
N ALA A 322 0.94 -23.78 21.39
CA ALA A 322 1.06 -23.04 20.15
C ALA A 322 1.85 -21.74 20.35
N GLN A 323 2.89 -21.55 19.55
CA GLN A 323 3.76 -20.37 19.64
C GLN A 323 4.37 -20.00 18.30
N LEU A 324 4.71 -18.72 18.13
CA LEU A 324 5.43 -18.22 16.95
C LEU A 324 6.93 -18.37 17.10
N ASP A 325 7.56 -18.88 16.04
CA ASP A 325 9.01 -18.95 15.89
C ASP A 325 9.59 -17.60 15.45
N LEU A 326 9.75 -16.69 16.42
CA LEU A 326 10.27 -15.35 16.16
C LEU A 326 11.71 -15.35 15.64
N ASP A 327 12.53 -16.33 16.02
CA ASP A 327 13.90 -16.44 15.54
C ASP A 327 13.91 -16.77 14.04
N ALA A 328 13.07 -17.70 13.60
CA ALA A 328 12.92 -18.03 12.18
C ALA A 328 12.27 -16.90 11.37
N ILE A 329 11.33 -16.14 11.95
CA ILE A 329 10.78 -14.93 11.33
C ILE A 329 11.91 -13.90 11.13
N GLY A 330 12.73 -13.64 12.15
CA GLY A 330 13.85 -12.71 12.06
C GLY A 330 14.89 -13.13 11.02
N ALA A 331 15.25 -14.41 10.97
CA ALA A 331 16.16 -14.95 9.97
C ALA A 331 15.60 -14.83 8.52
N THR A 332 14.30 -15.08 8.37
CA THR A 332 13.59 -14.90 7.09
C THR A 332 13.57 -13.44 6.67
N ALA A 333 13.26 -12.52 7.60
CA ALA A 333 13.28 -11.08 7.36
C ALA A 333 14.64 -10.60 6.88
N ALA A 334 15.73 -11.04 7.52
CA ALA A 334 17.08 -10.66 7.12
C ALA A 334 17.43 -11.12 5.69
N THR A 335 17.04 -12.34 5.32
CA THR A 335 17.25 -12.87 3.96
C THR A 335 16.36 -12.14 2.94
N ALA A 336 15.11 -11.85 3.30
CA ALA A 336 14.18 -11.11 2.46
C ALA A 336 14.65 -9.68 2.17
N VAL A 337 15.24 -8.98 3.14
CA VAL A 337 15.82 -7.63 2.91
C VAL A 337 16.87 -7.67 1.82
N ARG A 338 17.77 -8.66 1.82
CA ARG A 338 18.79 -8.78 0.77
C ARG A 338 18.19 -9.15 -0.58
N LEU A 339 17.20 -10.04 -0.60
CA LEU A 339 16.46 -10.39 -1.81
C LEU A 339 15.84 -9.13 -2.43
N LEU A 340 15.13 -8.32 -1.63
CA LEU A 340 14.51 -7.08 -2.07
C LEU A 340 15.56 -6.02 -2.45
N ASP A 341 16.70 -5.94 -1.76
CA ASP A 341 17.81 -5.05 -2.15
C ASP A 341 18.30 -5.37 -3.58
N ASN A 342 18.40 -6.65 -3.93
CA ASN A 342 18.82 -7.07 -5.26
C ASN A 342 17.77 -6.83 -6.35
N VAL A 343 16.47 -6.81 -5.99
CA VAL A 343 15.40 -6.44 -6.94
C VAL A 343 15.64 -5.05 -7.52
N ILE A 344 16.17 -4.12 -6.73
CA ILE A 344 16.49 -2.75 -7.20
C ILE A 344 17.51 -2.78 -8.34
N ASP A 345 18.48 -3.70 -8.28
CA ASP A 345 19.57 -3.80 -9.24
C ASP A 345 19.20 -4.62 -10.48
N VAL A 346 18.27 -5.59 -10.34
CA VAL A 346 17.81 -6.46 -11.43
C VAL A 346 16.63 -5.83 -12.20
N SER A 347 15.84 -4.97 -11.57
CA SER A 347 14.62 -4.44 -12.17
C SER A 347 14.91 -3.47 -13.33
N HIS A 348 14.07 -3.56 -14.37
CA HIS A 348 13.91 -2.49 -15.34
C HIS A 348 12.91 -1.44 -14.83
N PHE A 349 13.03 -0.20 -15.32
CA PHE A 349 12.14 0.89 -14.94
C PHE A 349 11.53 1.55 -16.18
N PRO A 350 10.25 1.93 -16.13
CA PRO A 350 9.61 2.64 -17.23
C PRO A 350 10.28 3.97 -17.57
N LEU A 351 10.74 4.70 -16.56
CA LEU A 351 11.37 6.01 -16.70
C LEU A 351 12.75 6.04 -16.04
N ALA A 352 13.68 6.79 -16.64
CA ALA A 352 15.01 7.00 -16.09
C ALA A 352 14.98 7.72 -14.72
N SER A 353 14.00 8.60 -14.51
CA SER A 353 13.76 9.28 -13.22
C SER A 353 13.41 8.29 -12.12
N GLN A 354 12.56 7.30 -12.41
CA GLN A 354 12.20 6.22 -11.48
C GLN A 354 13.41 5.35 -11.16
N ALA A 355 14.19 4.96 -12.17
CA ALA A 355 15.43 4.20 -11.97
C ALA A 355 16.42 4.97 -11.06
N GLY A 356 16.61 6.26 -11.33
CA GLY A 356 17.48 7.11 -10.54
C GLY A 356 17.01 7.27 -9.10
N GLN A 357 15.71 7.43 -8.87
CA GLN A 357 15.13 7.52 -7.52
C GLN A 357 15.32 6.20 -6.75
N ALA A 358 15.01 5.06 -7.38
CA ALA A 358 15.13 3.75 -6.77
C ALA A 358 16.58 3.44 -6.38
N GLN A 359 17.54 3.74 -7.25
CA GLN A 359 18.97 3.53 -6.98
C GLN A 359 19.51 4.45 -5.89
N ARG A 360 19.07 5.72 -5.84
CA ARG A 360 19.54 6.70 -4.85
C ARG A 360 19.00 6.47 -3.44
N SER A 361 17.77 5.99 -3.31
CA SER A 361 17.10 5.78 -2.02
C SER A 361 17.14 4.33 -1.54
N ARG A 362 17.27 3.38 -2.47
CA ARG A 362 17.20 1.93 -2.23
C ARG A 362 16.05 1.51 -1.32
N ARG A 363 14.88 2.15 -1.51
CA ARG A 363 13.67 1.95 -0.71
C ARG A 363 13.09 0.55 -0.95
N ILE A 364 12.80 -0.18 0.13
CA ILE A 364 12.07 -1.46 0.09
C ILE A 364 10.93 -1.45 1.11
N GLY A 365 10.00 -2.39 1.02
CA GLY A 365 8.90 -2.55 1.97
C GLY A 365 8.67 -4.02 2.31
N LEU A 366 9.25 -4.47 3.41
CA LEU A 366 9.01 -5.77 4.00
C LEU A 366 7.82 -5.69 4.96
N GLY A 367 6.83 -6.53 4.71
CA GLY A 367 5.62 -6.66 5.51
C GLY A 367 5.40 -8.08 6.02
N LEU A 368 4.17 -8.32 6.45
CA LEU A 368 3.67 -9.61 6.90
C LEU A 368 2.34 -9.92 6.22
N MET A 369 1.95 -11.18 6.22
CA MET A 369 0.63 -11.67 5.84
C MET A 369 0.27 -12.89 6.69
N GLY A 370 -0.99 -13.33 6.65
CA GLY A 370 -1.45 -14.46 7.45
C GLY A 370 -1.55 -14.16 8.94
N LEU A 371 -1.69 -12.88 9.34
CA LEU A 371 -1.75 -12.50 10.76
C LEU A 371 -2.99 -13.08 11.44
N ALA A 372 -4.15 -13.01 10.80
CA ALA A 372 -5.38 -13.52 11.40
C ALA A 372 -5.33 -15.04 11.55
N ASP A 373 -4.88 -15.75 10.52
CA ASP A 373 -4.68 -17.20 10.55
C ASP A 373 -3.69 -17.62 11.62
N ALA A 374 -2.54 -16.93 11.71
CA ALA A 374 -1.55 -17.23 12.73
C ALA A 374 -2.13 -17.04 14.14
N LEU A 375 -2.91 -15.97 14.38
CA LEU A 375 -3.60 -15.77 15.65
C LEU A 375 -4.62 -16.88 15.95
N ILE A 376 -5.37 -17.33 14.94
CA ILE A 376 -6.32 -18.46 15.07
C ILE A 376 -5.57 -19.76 15.42
N MET A 377 -4.45 -20.03 14.74
CA MET A 377 -3.58 -21.18 15.03
C MET A 377 -2.95 -21.10 16.43
N LEU A 378 -2.78 -19.90 16.99
CA LEU A 378 -2.34 -19.68 18.37
C LEU A 378 -3.50 -19.72 19.39
N GLN A 379 -4.75 -19.90 18.93
CA GLN A 379 -5.96 -19.81 19.74
C GLN A 379 -6.23 -18.42 20.35
N ILE A 380 -5.80 -17.36 19.66
CA ILE A 380 -5.95 -15.97 20.11
C ILE A 380 -6.97 -15.25 19.22
N ARG A 381 -8.05 -14.73 19.80
CA ARG A 381 -9.05 -13.96 19.04
C ARG A 381 -8.43 -12.65 18.54
N TYR A 382 -8.57 -12.37 17.23
CA TYR A 382 -8.16 -11.10 16.62
C TYR A 382 -8.80 -9.90 17.37
N GLY A 383 -8.07 -8.78 17.51
CA GLY A 383 -8.56 -7.57 18.19
C GLY A 383 -8.48 -7.59 19.72
N SER A 384 -8.25 -8.75 20.33
CA SER A 384 -8.02 -8.90 21.77
C SER A 384 -6.71 -8.23 22.22
N SER A 385 -6.59 -7.97 23.53
CA SER A 385 -5.36 -7.39 24.09
C SER A 385 -4.13 -8.28 23.88
N GLU A 386 -4.34 -9.60 23.88
CA GLU A 386 -3.28 -10.58 23.59
C GLU A 386 -2.88 -10.56 22.12
N ALA A 387 -3.85 -10.53 21.18
CA ALA A 387 -3.56 -10.38 19.75
C ALA A 387 -2.75 -9.12 19.44
N VAL A 388 -3.08 -8.01 20.10
CA VAL A 388 -2.34 -6.74 20.00
C VAL A 388 -0.88 -6.91 20.42
N GLN A 389 -0.60 -7.62 21.51
CA GLN A 389 0.76 -7.87 21.98
C GLN A 389 1.54 -8.76 21.02
N VAL A 390 0.92 -9.84 20.52
CA VAL A 390 1.55 -10.74 19.55
C VAL A 390 1.88 -10.01 18.24
N ALA A 391 0.91 -9.26 17.69
CA ALA A 391 1.11 -8.47 16.48
C ALA A 391 2.25 -7.45 16.63
N GLN A 392 2.31 -6.78 17.79
CA GLN A 392 3.39 -5.86 18.13
C GLN A 392 4.74 -6.57 18.18
N GLN A 393 4.82 -7.72 18.85
CA GLN A 393 6.06 -8.49 19.01
C GLN A 393 6.60 -8.99 17.67
N VAL A 394 5.73 -9.49 16.79
CA VAL A 394 6.09 -9.95 15.45
C VAL A 394 6.59 -8.81 14.60
N MET A 395 5.86 -7.70 14.49
CA MET A 395 6.30 -6.59 13.65
C MET A 395 7.60 -5.96 14.17
N ARG A 396 7.77 -5.88 15.50
CA ARG A 396 9.03 -5.46 16.11
C ARG A 396 10.20 -6.36 15.71
N CYS A 397 10.01 -7.68 15.73
CA CYS A 397 11.01 -8.64 15.28
C CYS A 397 11.40 -8.41 13.81
N ILE A 398 10.40 -8.30 12.92
CA ILE A 398 10.61 -8.04 11.48
C ILE A 398 11.36 -6.72 11.27
N CYS A 399 10.91 -5.64 11.91
CA CYS A 399 11.53 -4.32 11.81
C CYS A 399 13.00 -4.36 12.24
N HIS A 400 13.27 -4.87 13.44
CA HIS A 400 14.64 -4.90 13.97
C HIS A 400 15.57 -5.76 13.11
N ALA A 401 15.11 -6.95 12.69
CA ALA A 401 15.87 -7.83 11.81
C ALA A 401 16.14 -7.16 10.44
N ALA A 402 15.16 -6.43 9.90
CA ALA A 402 15.32 -5.75 8.62
C ALA A 402 16.36 -4.63 8.68
N TYR A 403 16.33 -3.80 9.73
CA TYR A 403 17.34 -2.75 9.95
C TYR A 403 18.74 -3.35 10.19
N GLN A 404 18.85 -4.42 10.98
CA GLN A 404 20.12 -5.12 11.20
C GLN A 404 20.68 -5.69 9.88
N ALA A 405 19.86 -6.34 9.07
CA ALA A 405 20.27 -6.86 7.77
C ALA A 405 20.73 -5.74 6.83
N SER A 406 20.03 -4.60 6.83
CA SER A 406 20.42 -3.45 6.01
C SER A 406 21.74 -2.80 6.46
N ILE A 407 22.06 -2.82 7.76
CA ILE A 407 23.37 -2.40 8.29
C ILE A 407 24.48 -3.35 7.81
N GLU A 408 24.26 -4.66 7.87
CA GLU A 408 25.25 -5.64 7.37
C GLU A 408 25.45 -5.51 5.85
N LEU A 409 24.37 -5.25 5.09
CA LEU A 409 24.49 -4.95 3.67
C LEU A 409 25.24 -3.64 3.42
N ALA A 410 25.09 -2.62 4.27
CA ALA A 410 25.86 -1.39 4.16
C ALA A 410 27.35 -1.64 4.39
N ARG A 411 27.68 -2.48 5.37
CA ARG A 411 29.06 -2.91 5.64
C ARG A 411 29.67 -3.66 4.46
N GLU A 412 28.90 -4.49 3.78
CA GLU A 412 29.38 -5.30 2.65
C GLU A 412 29.41 -4.55 1.31
N LYS A 413 28.32 -3.84 1.00
CA LYS A 413 28.03 -3.27 -0.33
C LYS A 413 28.02 -1.73 -0.34
N GLY A 414 28.14 -1.08 0.82
CA GLY A 414 28.02 0.38 1.00
C GLY A 414 26.59 0.83 1.30
N ALA A 415 26.46 1.98 1.99
CA ALA A 415 25.18 2.62 2.29
C ALA A 415 24.47 3.13 1.02
N PHE A 416 23.16 3.41 1.12
CA PHE A 416 22.45 4.02 -0.02
C PHE A 416 22.99 5.43 -0.35
N PRO A 417 22.95 5.87 -1.62
CA PRO A 417 23.57 7.12 -2.05
C PRO A 417 23.10 8.41 -1.35
N LEU A 418 21.84 8.50 -0.92
CA LEU A 418 21.29 9.67 -0.21
C LEU A 418 21.49 9.64 1.31
N PHE A 419 22.28 8.69 1.82
CA PHE A 419 22.51 8.57 3.25
C PHE A 419 23.35 9.73 3.79
N ASP A 420 22.74 10.54 4.66
CA ASP A 420 23.41 11.54 5.47
C ASP A 420 23.37 11.03 6.92
N LYS A 421 24.51 10.60 7.46
CA LYS A 421 24.57 9.91 8.76
C LYS A 421 23.90 10.71 9.88
N GLU A 422 24.22 12.01 9.98
CA GLU A 422 23.74 12.85 11.07
C GLU A 422 22.23 13.08 10.94
N LYS A 423 21.77 13.42 9.73
CA LYS A 423 20.34 13.69 9.50
C LYS A 423 19.49 12.43 9.55
N TYR A 424 19.97 11.31 9.01
CA TYR A 424 19.27 10.04 9.06
C TYR A 424 19.10 9.56 10.51
N LEU A 425 20.17 9.61 11.32
CA LEU A 425 20.07 9.28 12.75
C LEU A 425 19.15 10.24 13.51
N ALA A 426 19.03 11.50 13.10
CA ALA A 426 18.10 12.46 13.70
C ALA A 426 16.63 12.24 13.28
N GLY A 427 16.34 11.37 12.31
CA GLY A 427 14.98 11.08 11.85
C GLY A 427 14.08 10.55 12.96
N ALA A 428 12.84 11.04 13.03
CA ALA A 428 11.95 10.73 14.14
C ALA A 428 11.63 9.23 14.28
N PHE A 429 11.50 8.50 13.16
CA PHE A 429 11.35 7.05 13.18
C PHE A 429 12.64 6.35 13.61
N VAL A 430 13.80 6.74 13.05
CA VAL A 430 15.11 6.15 13.39
C VAL A 430 15.42 6.32 14.89
N GLN A 431 14.97 7.41 15.50
CA GLN A 431 15.10 7.65 16.94
C GLN A 431 14.31 6.67 17.82
N THR A 432 13.28 5.99 17.30
CA THR A 432 12.54 4.96 18.06
C THR A 432 13.23 3.61 18.06
N LEU A 433 14.21 3.40 17.17
CA LEU A 433 14.93 2.14 17.05
C LEU A 433 15.84 1.90 18.27
N PRO A 434 16.10 0.63 18.64
CA PRO A 434 17.04 0.26 19.69
C PRO A 434 18.42 0.92 19.51
N GLU A 435 19.07 1.24 20.62
CA GLU A 435 20.40 1.86 20.62
C GLU A 435 21.44 1.05 19.83
N SER A 436 21.38 -0.28 19.91
CA SER A 436 22.25 -1.17 19.13
C SER A 436 22.10 -0.97 17.62
N ILE A 437 20.89 -0.77 17.12
CA ILE A 437 20.61 -0.51 15.71
C ILE A 437 21.10 0.88 15.32
N ARG A 438 20.80 1.91 16.13
CA ARG A 438 21.28 3.28 15.88
C ARG A 438 22.81 3.36 15.87
N ASN A 439 23.48 2.66 16.78
CA ASN A 439 24.94 2.56 16.82
C ASN A 439 25.49 1.81 15.60
N GLY A 440 24.82 0.74 15.15
CA GLY A 440 25.17 0.04 13.92
C GLY A 440 25.07 0.94 12.68
N ILE A 441 23.98 1.70 12.55
CA ILE A 441 23.81 2.71 11.48
C ILE A 441 24.92 3.77 11.56
N ALA A 442 25.24 4.24 12.77
CA ALA A 442 26.29 5.24 12.96
C ALA A 442 27.68 4.71 12.57
N GLN A 443 27.95 3.42 12.82
CA GLN A 443 29.25 2.81 12.58
C GLN A 443 29.44 2.38 11.11
N TYR A 444 28.44 1.75 10.51
CA TYR A 444 28.55 1.08 9.21
C TYR A 444 27.68 1.70 8.11
N GLY A 445 26.78 2.62 8.46
CA GLY A 445 25.74 3.12 7.57
C GLY A 445 24.55 2.15 7.46
N ILE A 446 23.67 2.43 6.50
CA ILE A 446 22.51 1.58 6.20
C ILE A 446 22.30 1.49 4.67
N ARG A 447 21.95 0.29 4.18
CA ARG A 447 21.89 0.01 2.73
C ARG A 447 20.63 0.54 2.08
N ASN A 448 19.54 0.67 2.83
CA ASN A 448 18.21 0.98 2.31
C ASN A 448 17.62 2.10 3.17
N SER A 449 16.99 3.10 2.53
CA SER A 449 16.42 4.23 3.27
C SER A 449 15.22 3.87 4.15
N HIS A 450 14.38 2.96 3.67
CA HIS A 450 13.20 2.43 4.35
C HIS A 450 13.13 0.93 4.13
N LEU A 451 12.62 0.22 5.14
CA LEU A 451 12.63 -1.23 5.19
C LEU A 451 11.25 -1.86 5.30
N THR A 452 10.26 -1.18 5.86
CA THR A 452 9.04 -1.82 6.35
C THR A 452 7.78 -1.15 5.82
N ALA A 453 6.88 -1.94 5.24
CA ALA A 453 5.56 -1.51 4.79
C ALA A 453 4.62 -2.71 4.85
N ILE A 454 3.37 -2.51 5.25
CA ILE A 454 2.37 -3.58 5.16
C ILE A 454 1.43 -3.28 4.00
N ALA A 455 1.72 -3.92 2.88
CA ALA A 455 0.89 -3.91 1.69
C ALA A 455 -0.36 -4.77 1.88
N PRO A 456 -1.40 -4.54 1.04
CA PRO A 456 -2.32 -5.63 0.77
C PRO A 456 -1.50 -6.85 0.29
N ALA A 457 -2.05 -8.04 0.48
CA ALA A 457 -1.49 -9.28 -0.02
C ALA A 457 -2.57 -10.01 -0.81
N GLY A 458 -3.37 -9.28 -1.60
CA GLY A 458 -4.66 -9.76 -2.12
C GLY A 458 -4.52 -10.98 -3.04
N THR A 459 -3.59 -10.92 -3.99
CA THR A 459 -3.32 -12.05 -4.90
C THR A 459 -2.35 -13.07 -4.30
N ILE A 460 -1.30 -12.61 -3.63
CA ILE A 460 -0.28 -13.50 -3.07
C ILE A 460 -0.83 -14.35 -1.90
N SER A 461 -1.87 -13.88 -1.21
CA SER A 461 -2.58 -14.67 -0.19
C SER A 461 -3.40 -15.80 -0.79
N LEU A 462 -4.07 -15.55 -1.92
CA LEU A 462 -4.73 -16.60 -2.70
C LEU A 462 -3.73 -17.64 -3.21
N LEU A 463 -2.57 -17.18 -3.70
CA LEU A 463 -1.49 -18.07 -4.12
C LEU A 463 -1.03 -18.96 -2.97
N ALA A 464 -0.88 -18.39 -1.77
CA ALA A 464 -0.55 -19.10 -0.54
C ALA A 464 -1.77 -19.77 0.11
N ASN A 465 -2.65 -20.39 -0.70
CA ASN A 465 -3.79 -21.18 -0.24
C ASN A 465 -4.85 -20.41 0.58
N ASN A 466 -5.12 -19.17 0.19
CA ASN A 466 -6.18 -18.31 0.76
C ASN A 466 -5.98 -18.01 2.27
N ILE A 467 -4.75 -17.66 2.65
CA ILE A 467 -4.49 -17.07 3.97
C ILE A 467 -5.00 -15.62 4.04
N SER A 468 -5.09 -15.05 5.24
CA SER A 468 -5.41 -13.64 5.43
C SER A 468 -4.38 -12.70 4.81
N SER A 469 -4.89 -11.61 4.25
CA SER A 469 -4.12 -10.60 3.51
C SER A 469 -3.50 -9.58 4.46
N GLY A 470 -2.18 -9.45 4.48
CA GLY A 470 -1.53 -8.42 5.29
C GLY A 470 -1.84 -8.56 6.79
N LEU A 471 -2.32 -7.47 7.37
CA LEU A 471 -2.88 -7.42 8.73
C LEU A 471 -4.41 -7.55 8.79
N GLU A 472 -5.08 -7.92 7.70
CA GLU A 472 -6.54 -8.01 7.69
C GLU A 472 -7.06 -9.20 8.50
N PRO A 473 -8.21 -9.06 9.17
CA PRO A 473 -8.91 -10.21 9.72
C PRO A 473 -9.43 -11.12 8.61
N VAL A 474 -9.79 -12.35 8.98
CA VAL A 474 -10.42 -13.30 8.07
C VAL A 474 -11.76 -12.76 7.56
N PHE A 475 -12.05 -12.93 6.28
CA PHE A 475 -13.35 -12.53 5.74
C PHE A 475 -14.47 -13.48 6.18
N GLY A 476 -14.23 -14.78 6.09
CA GLY A 476 -15.15 -15.86 6.43
C GLY A 476 -14.46 -17.21 6.33
N SER A 477 -15.02 -18.24 6.95
CA SER A 477 -14.45 -19.60 6.86
C SER A 477 -14.59 -20.16 5.45
N ASP A 478 -15.75 -19.97 4.82
CA ASP A 478 -16.09 -20.47 3.49
C ASP A 478 -16.88 -19.38 2.74
N TYR A 479 -16.47 -19.06 1.53
CA TYR A 479 -17.11 -18.05 0.69
C TYR A 479 -16.83 -18.29 -0.79
N THR A 480 -17.56 -17.59 -1.65
CA THR A 480 -17.32 -17.62 -3.09
C THR A 480 -16.53 -16.40 -3.51
N ARG A 481 -15.52 -16.60 -4.35
CA ARG A 481 -14.70 -15.52 -4.89
C ARG A 481 -14.77 -15.52 -6.41
N GLN A 482 -15.12 -14.35 -6.97
CA GLN A 482 -15.08 -14.13 -8.42
C GLN A 482 -13.67 -13.76 -8.86
N VAL A 483 -13.14 -14.51 -9.83
CA VAL A 483 -11.84 -14.25 -10.44
C VAL A 483 -12.02 -14.04 -11.93
N LEU A 484 -11.42 -12.96 -12.45
CA LEU A 484 -11.40 -12.69 -13.88
C LEU A 484 -10.44 -13.66 -14.58
N LYS A 485 -10.96 -14.43 -15.54
CA LYS A 485 -10.17 -15.32 -16.38
C LYS A 485 -9.50 -14.55 -17.53
N ARG A 486 -8.54 -15.21 -18.19
CA ARG A 486 -7.83 -14.67 -19.37
C ARG A 486 -8.74 -14.36 -20.57
N ASP A 487 -9.90 -15.00 -20.66
CA ASP A 487 -10.92 -14.76 -21.69
C ASP A 487 -11.81 -13.54 -21.39
N GLY A 488 -11.59 -12.87 -20.26
CA GLY A 488 -12.38 -11.73 -19.82
C GLY A 488 -13.69 -12.11 -19.12
N CYS A 489 -14.00 -13.41 -18.97
CA CYS A 489 -15.15 -13.89 -18.21
C CYS A 489 -14.78 -14.08 -16.72
N TYR A 490 -15.76 -13.92 -15.83
CA TYR A 490 -15.58 -14.23 -14.42
C TYR A 490 -15.83 -15.73 -14.15
N ALA A 491 -15.06 -16.30 -13.23
CA ALA A 491 -15.36 -17.60 -12.62
C ALA A 491 -15.53 -17.45 -11.12
N ASP A 492 -16.50 -18.19 -10.60
CA ASP A 492 -16.68 -18.41 -9.17
C ASP A 492 -15.79 -19.55 -8.69
N TYR A 493 -15.04 -19.30 -7.63
CA TYR A 493 -14.29 -20.32 -6.89
C TYR A 493 -14.83 -20.37 -5.47
N ALA A 494 -15.23 -21.57 -5.03
CA ALA A 494 -15.41 -21.83 -3.62
C ALA A 494 -14.03 -21.79 -2.94
N VAL A 495 -13.92 -21.00 -1.88
CA VAL A 495 -12.69 -20.83 -1.12
C VAL A 495 -12.96 -21.01 0.36
N THR A 496 -12.04 -21.72 1.00
CA THR A 496 -12.00 -21.91 2.45
C THR A 496 -10.78 -21.18 2.98
N ASP A 497 -10.92 -20.52 4.13
CA ASP A 497 -9.81 -19.93 4.86
C ASP A 497 -8.75 -20.99 5.23
N TYR A 498 -7.47 -20.59 5.24
CA TYR A 498 -6.37 -21.52 5.46
C TYR A 498 -6.39 -22.14 6.86
N ALA A 499 -6.54 -21.32 7.92
CA ALA A 499 -6.59 -21.83 9.29
C ALA A 499 -7.83 -22.70 9.53
N ALA A 500 -8.98 -22.33 8.97
CA ALA A 500 -10.18 -23.16 9.01
C ALA A 500 -9.96 -24.52 8.32
N ALA A 501 -9.37 -24.53 7.12
CA ALA A 501 -9.10 -25.76 6.38
C ALA A 501 -8.13 -26.68 7.15
N LEU A 502 -7.10 -26.11 7.78
CA LEU A 502 -6.14 -26.88 8.59
C LEU A 502 -6.80 -27.47 9.84
N TRP A 503 -7.61 -26.68 10.56
CA TRP A 503 -8.33 -27.15 11.74
C TRP A 503 -9.24 -28.34 11.45
N ARG A 504 -10.06 -28.25 10.39
CA ARG A 504 -10.98 -29.32 9.98
C ARG A 504 -10.25 -30.61 9.64
N LYS A 505 -9.09 -30.49 8.99
CA LYS A 505 -8.23 -31.63 8.66
C LYS A 505 -7.72 -32.37 9.90
N ASP A 506 -7.38 -31.64 10.96
CA ASP A 506 -6.79 -32.21 12.17
C ASP A 506 -7.85 -32.71 13.18
N HIS A 507 -9.09 -32.19 13.13
CA HIS A 507 -10.16 -32.49 14.10
C HIS A 507 -11.31 -33.34 13.55
N ASP A 508 -11.36 -33.60 12.24
CA ASP A 508 -12.46 -34.35 11.58
C ASP A 508 -13.86 -33.82 11.97
N SER A 509 -13.99 -32.49 12.05
CA SER A 509 -15.23 -31.76 12.39
C SER A 509 -15.39 -30.54 11.48
N ASP A 510 -16.65 -30.14 11.23
CA ASP A 510 -17.00 -28.90 10.53
C ASP A 510 -16.91 -27.66 11.45
N ASP A 511 -16.73 -27.87 12.76
CA ASP A 511 -16.57 -26.80 13.74
C ASP A 511 -15.34 -25.93 13.43
N LEU A 512 -15.42 -24.65 13.80
CA LEU A 512 -14.31 -23.71 13.68
C LEU A 512 -13.54 -23.61 15.00
N PRO A 513 -12.24 -23.25 14.97
CA PRO A 513 -11.49 -22.95 16.18
C PRO A 513 -12.21 -21.86 17.00
N PRO A 514 -12.25 -21.94 18.36
CA PRO A 514 -12.90 -20.92 19.19
C PRO A 514 -12.39 -19.49 18.99
N ALA A 515 -11.14 -19.33 18.52
CA ALA A 515 -10.52 -18.04 18.23
C ALA A 515 -10.91 -17.45 16.86
N PHE A 516 -11.61 -18.23 16.02
CA PHE A 516 -12.02 -17.80 14.68
C PHE A 516 -13.06 -16.68 14.77
N VAL A 517 -12.71 -15.51 14.25
CA VAL A 517 -13.60 -14.35 14.19
C VAL A 517 -13.46 -13.69 12.82
N THR A 518 -14.58 -13.36 12.20
CA THR A 518 -14.61 -12.73 10.89
C THR A 518 -14.55 -11.21 10.98
N ALA A 519 -14.18 -10.58 9.87
CA ALA A 519 -14.13 -9.14 9.71
C ALA A 519 -15.45 -8.43 10.07
N HIS A 520 -16.60 -9.10 9.91
CA HIS A 520 -17.92 -8.55 10.19
C HIS A 520 -18.34 -8.66 11.66
N GLU A 521 -17.67 -9.51 12.43
CA GLU A 521 -17.92 -9.73 13.87
C GLU A 521 -17.01 -8.86 14.76
N LEU A 522 -16.08 -8.12 14.15
CA LEU A 522 -15.17 -7.22 14.84
C LEU A 522 -15.73 -5.81 14.91
N GLU A 523 -15.53 -5.16 16.05
CA GLU A 523 -15.83 -3.74 16.18
C GLU A 523 -14.77 -2.90 15.44
N PRO A 524 -15.13 -1.76 14.81
CA PRO A 524 -14.16 -0.92 14.11
C PRO A 524 -12.97 -0.47 14.97
N ALA A 525 -13.17 -0.30 16.28
CA ALA A 525 -12.11 0.02 17.22
C ALA A 525 -11.09 -1.13 17.40
N GLU A 526 -11.50 -2.38 17.25
CA GLU A 526 -10.60 -3.55 17.29
C GLU A 526 -9.68 -3.56 16.06
N HIS A 527 -10.21 -3.23 14.89
CA HIS A 527 -9.41 -3.05 13.67
C HIS A 527 -8.35 -1.95 13.85
N LEU A 528 -8.76 -0.78 14.36
CA LEU A 528 -7.85 0.36 14.58
C LEU A 528 -6.76 0.02 15.59
N ARG A 529 -7.10 -0.66 16.69
CA ARG A 529 -6.12 -1.04 17.72
C ARG A 529 -5.04 -1.95 17.17
N MET A 530 -5.39 -2.92 16.31
CA MET A 530 -4.40 -3.80 15.66
C MET A 530 -3.46 -3.02 14.74
N GLN A 531 -3.99 -2.08 13.95
CA GLN A 531 -3.16 -1.22 13.10
C GLN A 531 -2.21 -0.34 13.93
N ALA A 532 -2.74 0.27 15.00
CA ALA A 532 -1.98 1.15 15.89
C ALA A 532 -0.87 0.41 16.64
N ALA A 533 -1.08 -0.87 16.99
CA ALA A 533 -0.07 -1.70 17.65
C ALA A 533 1.17 -1.91 16.77
N ILE A 534 0.97 -2.03 15.46
CA ILE A 534 2.00 -2.37 14.47
C ILE A 534 2.68 -1.11 13.92
N GLN A 535 1.95 0.00 13.76
CA GLN A 535 2.43 1.24 13.15
C GLN A 535 3.79 1.77 13.65
N PRO A 536 4.15 1.67 14.96
CA PRO A 536 5.46 2.11 15.45
C PRO A 536 6.67 1.38 14.85
N TYR A 537 6.46 0.21 14.26
CA TYR A 537 7.50 -0.62 13.64
C TYR A 537 7.45 -0.60 12.11
N VAL A 538 6.68 0.33 11.54
CA VAL A 538 6.51 0.52 10.09
C VAL A 538 6.98 1.92 9.69
N ASP A 539 8.16 2.01 9.10
CA ASP A 539 8.77 3.28 8.64
C ASP A 539 8.02 3.91 7.46
N GLN A 540 7.32 3.11 6.65
CA GLN A 540 6.42 3.59 5.59
C GLN A 540 4.99 3.68 6.10
N ALA A 541 4.01 2.96 5.56
CA ALA A 541 2.64 2.95 6.08
C ALA A 541 2.02 1.55 5.99
N ILE A 542 0.74 1.48 6.35
CA ILE A 542 -0.02 0.24 6.46
C ILE A 542 -1.29 0.39 5.61
N SER A 543 -1.48 -0.52 4.65
CA SER A 543 -2.77 -0.67 3.97
C SER A 543 -3.64 -1.56 4.84
N LYS A 544 -4.57 -0.92 5.58
CA LYS A 544 -5.62 -1.61 6.33
C LYS A 544 -6.98 -1.02 6.00
N THR A 545 -7.96 -1.89 5.85
CA THR A 545 -9.37 -1.56 5.80
C THR A 545 -10.01 -1.74 7.17
N ILE A 546 -10.59 -0.67 7.69
CA ILE A 546 -11.47 -0.71 8.86
C ILE A 546 -12.88 -1.04 8.34
N ASN A 547 -13.34 -2.26 8.57
CA ASN A 547 -14.69 -2.66 8.15
C ASN A 547 -15.72 -2.05 9.10
N VAL A 548 -16.73 -1.42 8.52
CA VAL A 548 -17.79 -0.70 9.24
C VAL A 548 -19.13 -1.24 8.75
N SER A 549 -20.04 -1.54 9.68
CA SER A 549 -21.36 -2.03 9.32
C SER A 549 -22.19 -0.96 8.59
N ALA A 550 -23.12 -1.39 7.72
CA ALA A 550 -24.00 -0.46 7.01
C ALA A 550 -24.87 0.38 7.97
N GLY A 551 -25.17 -0.11 9.17
CA GLY A 551 -25.96 0.62 10.18
C GLY A 551 -25.13 1.49 11.14
N TYR A 552 -23.81 1.59 10.96
CA TYR A 552 -22.93 2.27 11.93
C TYR A 552 -23.23 3.77 12.02
N ASP A 553 -23.30 4.32 13.24
CA ASP A 553 -23.62 5.73 13.43
C ASP A 553 -22.58 6.66 12.79
N PHE A 554 -23.05 7.74 12.15
CA PHE A 554 -22.18 8.68 11.43
C PHE A 554 -21.24 9.46 12.38
N ALA A 555 -21.70 9.83 13.58
CA ALA A 555 -20.84 10.53 14.53
C ALA A 555 -19.73 9.59 15.04
N ALA A 556 -20.08 8.35 15.38
CA ALA A 556 -19.11 7.32 15.73
C ALA A 556 -18.12 7.06 14.58
N PHE A 557 -18.60 6.98 13.34
CA PHE A 557 -17.77 6.81 12.14
C PHE A 557 -16.75 7.94 11.99
N ARG A 558 -17.18 9.20 12.10
CA ARG A 558 -16.29 10.36 12.07
C ARG A 558 -15.23 10.28 13.17
N ASP A 559 -15.65 9.86 14.36
CA ASP A 559 -14.77 9.77 15.52
C ASP A 559 -13.72 8.66 15.36
N LEU A 560 -13.93 7.64 14.50
CA LEU A 560 -12.89 6.65 14.14
C LEU A 560 -11.67 7.31 13.48
N TYR A 561 -11.88 8.32 12.62
CA TYR A 561 -10.78 9.03 11.97
C TYR A 561 -10.03 9.94 12.95
N GLN A 562 -10.73 10.53 13.92
CA GLN A 562 -10.09 11.26 15.01
C GLN A 562 -9.26 10.30 15.88
N GLN A 563 -9.81 9.14 16.24
CA GLN A 563 -9.07 8.11 16.97
C GLN A 563 -7.84 7.62 16.19
N ALA A 564 -7.95 7.41 14.88
CA ALA A 564 -6.81 7.07 14.03
C ALA A 564 -5.71 8.14 14.08
N TYR A 565 -6.10 9.42 14.06
CA TYR A 565 -5.15 10.52 14.22
C TYR A 565 -4.50 10.52 15.61
N ASP A 566 -5.27 10.32 16.67
CA ASP A 566 -4.79 10.34 18.06
C ASP A 566 -3.86 9.14 18.36
N LEU A 567 -4.14 8.00 17.75
CA LEU A 567 -3.32 6.78 17.84
C LEU A 567 -2.01 6.85 17.04
N GLY A 568 -1.72 7.96 16.36
CA GLY A 568 -0.46 8.12 15.62
C GLY A 568 -0.42 7.41 14.27
N LEU A 569 -1.57 7.01 13.71
CA LEU A 569 -1.61 6.37 12.39
C LEU A 569 -1.20 7.35 11.29
N LYS A 570 -0.64 6.84 10.19
CA LYS A 570 -0.23 7.64 9.02
C LYS A 570 -1.37 7.86 8.01
N GLY A 571 -2.40 7.02 8.07
CA GLY A 571 -3.63 7.17 7.29
C GLY A 571 -4.73 6.26 7.85
N CYS A 572 -5.95 6.48 7.36
CA CYS A 572 -7.12 5.67 7.72
C CYS A 572 -7.97 5.42 6.49
N THR A 573 -8.38 4.16 6.31
CA THR A 573 -9.32 3.73 5.27
C THR A 573 -10.44 2.95 5.94
N THR A 574 -11.67 3.34 5.68
CA THR A 574 -12.86 2.59 6.09
C THR A 574 -13.53 1.97 4.87
N PHE A 575 -14.09 0.78 5.03
CA PHE A 575 -15.05 0.22 4.08
C PHE A 575 -16.39 0.03 4.78
N ARG A 576 -17.42 0.67 4.23
CA ARG A 576 -18.80 0.53 4.67
C ARG A 576 -19.65 0.08 3.48
N PRO A 577 -20.28 -1.10 3.52
CA PRO A 577 -21.19 -1.53 2.46
C PRO A 577 -22.25 -0.46 2.20
N ASN A 578 -22.41 -0.07 0.95
CA ASN A 578 -23.38 0.93 0.52
C ASN A 578 -23.87 0.62 -0.91
N ALA A 579 -24.92 1.32 -1.34
CA ALA A 579 -25.53 1.11 -2.65
C ALA A 579 -24.57 1.34 -3.83
N VAL A 580 -23.45 2.05 -3.61
CA VAL A 580 -22.45 2.46 -4.60
C VAL A 580 -21.34 1.45 -4.77
N THR A 581 -20.77 0.98 -3.67
CA THR A 581 -19.63 0.05 -3.68
C THR A 581 -20.07 -1.40 -3.89
N GLY A 582 -21.31 -1.75 -3.50
CA GLY A 582 -21.75 -3.15 -3.43
C GLY A 582 -20.98 -3.94 -2.37
N GLU A 583 -21.27 -5.24 -2.29
CA GLU A 583 -20.42 -6.24 -1.63
C GLU A 583 -19.69 -7.02 -2.73
N ILE A 584 -18.42 -7.39 -2.51
CA ILE A 584 -17.57 -8.09 -3.51
C ILE A 584 -17.29 -9.54 -3.10
N LEU A 585 -17.45 -9.84 -1.82
CA LEU A 585 -17.40 -11.18 -1.27
C LEU A 585 -18.77 -11.44 -0.64
N HIS A 586 -19.39 -12.54 -1.01
CA HIS A 586 -20.72 -12.89 -0.54
C HIS A 586 -20.75 -14.31 0.02
N LYS A 587 -21.69 -14.53 0.93
CA LYS A 587 -22.18 -15.87 1.24
C LYS A 587 -22.96 -16.41 0.02
N PRO A 588 -23.11 -17.73 -0.15
CA PRO A 588 -23.52 -18.37 -1.41
C PRO A 588 -24.84 -17.93 -2.08
N ASP A 589 -25.68 -17.11 -1.44
CA ASP A 589 -27.10 -16.93 -1.83
C ASP A 589 -27.50 -15.52 -2.31
N VAL A 590 -26.60 -14.70 -2.86
CA VAL A 590 -26.97 -13.34 -3.36
C VAL A 590 -26.47 -13.08 -4.79
N GLU A 591 -27.39 -12.87 -5.73
CA GLU A 591 -27.10 -12.41 -7.11
C GLU A 591 -26.74 -10.91 -7.15
N HIS A 592 -25.76 -10.50 -7.97
CA HIS A 592 -25.38 -9.08 -8.09
C HIS A 592 -24.96 -8.58 -9.48
N ALA A 593 -25.14 -7.25 -9.63
CA ALA A 593 -24.65 -6.37 -10.70
C ALA A 593 -23.15 -6.02 -10.55
N ALA A 594 -22.51 -5.63 -11.66
CA ALA A 594 -21.05 -5.49 -11.83
C ALA A 594 -20.31 -4.63 -10.76
N SER A 595 -19.15 -5.11 -10.33
CA SER A 595 -18.32 -4.53 -9.26
C SER A 595 -17.58 -3.24 -9.64
N HIS A 596 -17.58 -2.26 -8.72
CA HIS A 596 -16.76 -1.04 -8.76
C HIS A 596 -15.38 -1.26 -8.12
N CYS A 597 -14.44 -0.33 -8.37
CA CYS A 597 -13.01 -0.38 -7.97
C CYS A 597 -12.76 -0.51 -6.44
N CYS A 598 -13.77 -0.35 -5.60
CA CYS A 598 -13.65 -0.28 -4.14
C CYS A 598 -13.91 -1.61 -3.43
N GLY A 599 -13.40 -2.72 -3.98
CA GLY A 599 -13.41 -4.01 -3.31
C GLY A 599 -12.30 -4.17 -2.30
N LEU A 600 -12.47 -5.17 -1.42
CA LEU A 600 -11.39 -5.75 -0.60
C LEU A 600 -10.17 -6.13 -1.44
N GLU A 601 -10.36 -6.33 -2.74
CA GLU A 601 -9.30 -6.49 -3.74
C GLU A 601 -8.77 -5.13 -4.22
N ARG A 602 -7.99 -4.46 -3.38
CA ARG A 602 -6.96 -3.56 -3.88
C ARG A 602 -5.82 -4.44 -4.37
N GLU A 603 -5.69 -4.68 -5.68
CA GLU A 603 -4.56 -5.42 -6.26
C GLU A 603 -3.47 -4.44 -6.78
N PRO A 604 -2.46 -4.11 -5.97
CA PRO A 604 -1.17 -3.64 -6.47
C PRO A 604 -0.11 -4.75 -6.51
N ASP A 605 -0.36 -5.95 -5.93
CA ASP A 605 0.64 -6.99 -5.63
C ASP A 605 0.93 -7.99 -6.76
#